data_AF-A0A971I246-F1
#
_entry.id   AF-A0A971I246-F1
#
_cell.length_a   1.000
_cell.length_b   1.000
_cell.length_c   1.000
_cell.angle_alpha   90.00
_cell.angle_beta   90.00
_cell.angle_gamma   90.00
#
_symmetry.space_group_name_H-M   'P 1'
#
loop_
_entity.id
_entity.type
_entity.pdbx_description
1 polymer ?
#
loop_
_entity_poly.entity_id
_entity_poly.type
_entity_poly.pdbx_seq_one_letter_code
_entity_poly.pdbx_strand_id
1 'polypeptide(L)'
;MRNEWGRRPEIIEGEYEVIDEWDADETYYRRQDRYAHINPDPPYVTYGILAINIGIWLIMSFIGTVFGLDLYYQLLYFGAKINHLIVQGQYWRLFTAMFLHIGIMHLFFNSYALYVYGSVVEKLFGRIRFVLIYTIAGLTGSLLSFLLSRNPAVGASGAIFGLMGSLLYFRRRKLDLYRKVFGPGLYIVIGINLFFGFIQPGIDNWGHIGGLIGGFLAANAVGLYRERKPSIKKAAAWFLIITCFVLGIWYGQRKYAPAMLIETGNYMLKNESGFEYRKEMRYLVGGAGEYEVWTGSAGQMRQLPE
;
A
#
# COMPACT_ATOMS: atom_id res chain seq x y z
N MET A 1 -15.31 -34.50 79.08
CA MET A 1 -14.61 -34.06 77.85
C MET A 1 -15.37 -32.84 77.32
N ARG A 2 -14.68 -31.71 77.14
CA ARG A 2 -15.27 -30.39 76.87
C ARG A 2 -15.74 -30.25 75.41
N ASN A 3 -16.69 -29.34 75.24
CA ASN A 3 -17.53 -29.10 74.07
C ASN A 3 -16.77 -28.32 72.98
N GLU A 4 -16.80 -28.78 71.72
CA GLU A 4 -16.20 -28.10 70.55
C GLU A 4 -17.21 -27.83 69.41
N TRP A 5 -18.39 -27.27 69.72
CA TRP A 5 -19.38 -26.89 68.68
C TRP A 5 -19.83 -25.42 68.80
N GLY A 6 -18.87 -24.51 68.94
CA GLY A 6 -19.12 -23.08 69.13
C GLY A 6 -18.30 -22.15 68.24
N ARG A 7 -17.91 -22.54 67.01
CA ARG A 7 -17.34 -21.57 66.07
C ARG A 7 -18.45 -20.75 65.41
N ARG A 8 -18.57 -19.48 65.81
CA ARG A 8 -19.30 -18.47 65.04
C ARG A 8 -18.65 -18.35 63.65
N PRO A 9 -19.43 -18.16 62.56
CA PRO A 9 -18.81 -17.85 61.28
C PRO A 9 -17.99 -16.57 61.44
N GLU A 10 -16.71 -16.64 61.09
CA GLU A 10 -15.87 -15.44 60.95
C GLU A 10 -16.55 -14.54 59.91
N ILE A 11 -17.08 -13.42 60.39
CA ILE A 11 -17.54 -12.34 59.52
C ILE A 11 -16.25 -11.77 58.94
N ILE A 12 -15.99 -12.07 57.67
CA ILE A 12 -14.95 -11.39 56.90
C ILE A 12 -15.52 -10.01 56.59
N GLU A 13 -15.25 -9.04 57.47
CA GLU A 13 -15.44 -7.62 57.19
C GLU A 13 -14.38 -7.20 56.16
N GLY A 14 -14.68 -7.45 54.89
CA GLY A 14 -14.02 -6.75 53.80
C GLY A 14 -14.66 -5.37 53.66
N GLU A 15 -13.86 -4.31 53.59
CA GLU A 15 -14.35 -3.02 53.12
C GLU A 15 -14.88 -3.18 51.69
N TYR A 16 -16.20 -3.14 51.54
CA TYR A 16 -16.82 -3.10 50.23
C TYR A 16 -16.90 -1.62 49.82
N GLU A 17 -16.05 -1.21 48.88
CA GLU A 17 -16.21 0.07 48.21
C GLU A 17 -17.48 -0.02 47.35
N VAL A 18 -18.55 0.65 47.77
CA VAL A 18 -19.78 0.78 46.97
C VAL A 18 -19.48 1.74 45.84
N ILE A 19 -19.10 1.16 44.70
CA ILE A 19 -18.89 1.91 43.47
C ILE A 19 -20.27 2.33 42.97
N ASP A 20 -20.50 3.63 42.84
CA ASP A 20 -21.76 4.14 42.26
C ASP A 20 -21.95 3.54 40.85
N GLU A 21 -23.19 3.28 40.45
CA GLU A 21 -23.51 2.63 39.17
C GLU A 21 -22.89 3.38 37.96
N TRP A 22 -22.74 4.72 38.09
CA TRP A 22 -22.02 5.58 37.16
C TRP A 22 -20.51 5.29 37.09
N ASP A 23 -19.85 5.11 38.25
CA ASP A 23 -18.43 4.79 38.34
C ASP A 23 -18.17 3.32 37.97
N ALA A 24 -19.12 2.42 38.23
CA ALA A 24 -19.11 1.04 37.78
C ALA A 24 -19.15 0.93 36.25
N ASP A 25 -19.99 1.75 35.59
CA ASP A 25 -20.01 1.84 34.14
C ASP A 25 -18.68 2.38 33.60
N GLU A 26 -18.16 3.49 34.15
CA GLU A 26 -16.90 4.05 33.67
C GLU A 26 -15.72 3.08 33.86
N THR A 27 -15.64 2.40 35.00
CA THR A 27 -14.62 1.38 35.28
C THR A 27 -14.78 0.12 34.42
N TYR A 28 -16.02 -0.29 34.11
CA TYR A 28 -16.33 -1.42 33.23
C TYR A 28 -15.97 -1.14 31.77
N TYR A 29 -16.37 0.03 31.23
CA TYR A 29 -15.99 0.46 29.88
C TYR A 29 -14.47 0.65 29.77
N ARG A 30 -13.83 1.25 30.78
CA ARG A 30 -12.37 1.40 30.84
C ARG A 30 -11.66 0.04 30.91
N ARG A 31 -12.28 -1.00 31.51
CA ARG A 31 -11.78 -2.40 31.49
C ARG A 31 -11.90 -3.05 30.11
N GLN A 32 -12.99 -2.86 29.38
CA GLN A 32 -13.17 -3.38 28.02
C GLN A 32 -12.17 -2.78 27.01
N ASP A 33 -11.71 -1.55 27.23
CA ASP A 33 -10.69 -0.93 26.39
C ASP A 33 -9.28 -1.46 26.58
N ARG A 34 -9.03 -2.23 27.65
CA ARG A 34 -7.74 -2.87 27.91
C ARG A 34 -7.52 -4.19 27.16
N TYR A 35 -8.54 -4.75 26.53
CA TYR A 35 -8.43 -6.03 25.83
C TYR A 35 -8.81 -5.88 24.35
N ALA A 36 -8.02 -6.52 23.48
CA ALA A 36 -8.33 -6.68 22.07
C ALA A 36 -8.52 -8.17 21.79
N HIS A 37 -9.62 -8.52 21.12
CA HIS A 37 -9.78 -9.87 20.60
C HIS A 37 -8.77 -10.07 19.48
N ILE A 38 -7.83 -10.99 19.68
CA ILE A 38 -6.87 -11.41 18.66
C ILE A 38 -7.27 -12.77 18.11
N ASN A 39 -6.95 -13.01 16.84
CA ASN A 39 -7.03 -14.34 16.26
C ASN A 39 -5.94 -15.22 16.90
N PRO A 40 -6.29 -16.36 17.53
CA PRO A 40 -5.29 -17.25 18.14
C PRO A 40 -4.44 -18.00 17.11
N ASP A 41 -4.94 -18.14 15.89
CA ASP A 41 -4.24 -18.89 14.85
C ASP A 41 -2.89 -18.24 14.47
N PRO A 42 -1.91 -19.05 14.03
CA PRO A 42 -0.74 -18.54 13.33
C PRO A 42 -1.12 -17.66 12.12
N PRO A 43 -0.28 -16.69 11.74
CA PRO A 43 -0.54 -15.76 10.64
C PRO A 43 -0.25 -16.42 9.27
N TYR A 44 -1.07 -17.42 8.92
CA TYR A 44 -0.90 -18.21 7.70
C TYR A 44 -0.97 -17.38 6.43
N VAL A 45 -1.80 -16.33 6.38
CA VAL A 45 -1.90 -15.50 5.18
C VAL A 45 -0.61 -14.71 4.98
N THR A 46 -0.03 -14.19 6.06
CA THR A 46 1.28 -13.52 6.03
C THR A 46 2.35 -14.45 5.48
N TYR A 47 2.40 -15.71 5.95
CA TYR A 47 3.33 -16.71 5.44
C TYR A 47 3.09 -17.05 3.96
N GLY A 48 1.83 -17.13 3.54
CA GLY A 48 1.46 -17.32 2.14
C GLY A 48 1.94 -16.19 1.25
N ILE A 49 1.75 -14.94 1.65
CA ILE A 49 2.23 -13.77 0.88
C ILE A 49 3.76 -13.73 0.83
N LEU A 50 4.45 -14.09 1.92
CA LEU A 50 5.91 -14.23 1.94
C LEU A 50 6.38 -15.27 0.93
N ALA A 51 5.77 -16.45 0.94
CA ALA A 51 6.09 -17.52 0.00
C ALA A 51 5.84 -17.09 -1.46
N ILE A 52 4.75 -16.36 -1.72
CA ILE A 52 4.45 -15.80 -3.05
C ILE A 52 5.52 -14.79 -3.49
N ASN A 53 5.90 -13.84 -2.62
CA ASN A 53 6.93 -12.84 -2.95
C ASN A 53 8.27 -13.48 -3.28
N ILE A 54 8.69 -14.46 -2.47
CA ILE A 54 9.94 -15.19 -2.69
C ILE A 54 9.85 -16.01 -3.99
N GLY A 55 8.75 -16.73 -4.20
CA GLY A 55 8.53 -17.55 -5.39
C GLY A 55 8.54 -16.72 -6.68
N ILE A 56 7.84 -15.59 -6.70
CA ILE A 56 7.80 -14.69 -7.86
C ILE A 56 9.19 -14.11 -8.13
N TRP A 57 9.94 -13.70 -7.10
CA TRP A 57 11.29 -13.19 -7.27
C TRP A 57 12.25 -14.24 -7.84
N LEU A 58 12.15 -15.49 -7.37
CA LEU A 58 12.93 -16.62 -7.89
C LEU A 58 12.59 -16.91 -9.36
N ILE A 59 11.30 -16.97 -9.71
CA ILE A 59 10.85 -17.21 -11.09
C ILE A 59 11.31 -16.07 -12.00
N MET A 60 11.14 -14.82 -11.59
CA MET A 60 11.57 -13.65 -12.36
C MET A 60 13.08 -13.66 -12.60
N SER A 61 13.86 -13.94 -11.55
CA SER A 61 15.32 -14.00 -11.64
C SER A 61 15.79 -15.16 -12.53
N PHE A 62 15.18 -16.34 -12.39
CA PHE A 62 15.49 -17.51 -13.22
C PHE A 62 15.20 -17.25 -14.70
N ILE A 63 14.01 -16.72 -15.04
CA ILE A 63 13.66 -16.34 -16.42
C ILE A 63 14.62 -15.27 -16.93
N GLY A 64 14.96 -14.28 -16.10
CA GLY A 64 15.96 -13.26 -16.44
C GLY A 64 17.29 -13.86 -16.86
N THR A 65 17.81 -14.82 -16.08
CA THR A 65 19.07 -15.50 -16.39
C THR A 65 18.98 -16.40 -17.62
N VAL A 66 17.93 -17.22 -17.74
CA VAL A 66 17.79 -18.22 -18.83
C VAL A 66 17.62 -17.55 -20.19
N PHE A 67 16.84 -16.47 -20.26
CA PHE A 67 16.54 -15.77 -21.51
C PHE A 67 17.39 -14.51 -21.74
N GLY A 68 18.37 -14.25 -20.88
CA GLY A 68 19.27 -13.08 -21.00
C GLY A 68 18.54 -11.74 -20.91
N LEU A 69 17.43 -11.67 -20.16
CA LEU A 69 16.66 -10.43 -20.01
C LEU A 69 17.32 -9.52 -18.98
N ASP A 70 17.52 -8.26 -19.35
CA ASP A 70 17.88 -7.24 -18.37
C ASP A 70 16.74 -7.01 -17.35
N LEU A 71 17.06 -6.26 -16.29
CA LEU A 71 16.10 -5.97 -15.22
C LEU A 71 14.85 -5.22 -15.74
N TYR A 72 15.02 -4.35 -16.74
CA TYR A 72 13.90 -3.58 -17.27
C TYR A 72 12.87 -4.52 -17.93
N TYR A 73 13.31 -5.42 -18.80
CA TYR A 73 12.42 -6.38 -19.46
C TYR A 73 11.80 -7.38 -18.48
N GLN A 74 12.55 -7.83 -17.46
CA GLN A 74 12.00 -8.65 -16.39
C GLN A 74 10.80 -7.95 -15.72
N LEU A 75 10.98 -6.70 -15.26
CA LEU A 75 9.93 -5.93 -14.61
C LEU A 75 8.76 -5.62 -15.55
N LEU A 76 9.04 -5.33 -16.83
CA LEU A 76 8.04 -5.07 -17.85
C LEU A 76 7.09 -6.27 -18.04
N TYR A 77 7.63 -7.46 -18.25
CA TYR A 77 6.86 -8.67 -18.52
C TYR A 77 6.13 -9.19 -17.29
N PHE A 78 6.75 -9.11 -16.11
CA PHE A 78 6.15 -9.59 -14.87
C PHE A 78 5.09 -8.67 -14.27
N GLY A 79 4.88 -7.48 -14.86
CA GLY A 79 3.76 -6.63 -14.47
C GLY A 79 4.09 -5.51 -13.53
N ALA A 80 5.28 -4.92 -13.63
CA ALA A 80 5.58 -3.69 -12.92
C ALA A 80 4.56 -2.60 -13.26
N LYS A 81 4.32 -1.71 -12.30
CA LYS A 81 3.48 -0.54 -12.50
C LYS A 81 4.18 0.34 -13.53
N ILE A 82 3.55 0.52 -14.69
CA ILE A 82 4.06 1.32 -15.80
C ILE A 82 2.88 2.12 -16.36
N ASN A 83 2.98 3.46 -16.28
CA ASN A 83 1.82 4.33 -16.48
C ASN A 83 1.20 4.20 -17.87
N HIS A 84 2.01 4.18 -18.93
CA HIS A 84 1.49 4.11 -20.31
C HIS A 84 0.77 2.78 -20.58
N LEU A 85 1.24 1.66 -20.03
CA LEU A 85 0.57 0.36 -20.16
C LEU A 85 -0.72 0.29 -19.35
N ILE A 86 -0.76 0.92 -18.17
CA ILE A 86 -1.99 1.05 -17.37
C ILE A 86 -3.04 1.85 -18.14
N VAL A 87 -2.64 2.90 -18.84
CA VAL A 87 -3.53 3.69 -19.70
C VAL A 87 -4.08 2.85 -20.86
N GLN A 88 -3.28 1.95 -21.41
CA GLN A 88 -3.69 0.96 -22.43
C GLN A 88 -4.57 -0.19 -21.90
N GLY A 89 -5.09 -0.08 -20.67
CA GLY A 89 -5.99 -1.06 -20.09
C GLY A 89 -5.32 -2.19 -19.31
N GLN A 90 -3.98 -2.17 -19.14
CA GLN A 90 -3.27 -3.15 -18.31
C GLN A 90 -3.38 -2.79 -16.81
N TYR A 91 -4.61 -2.59 -16.31
CA TYR A 91 -4.91 -2.19 -14.93
C TYR A 91 -4.41 -3.20 -13.89
N TRP A 92 -4.28 -4.47 -14.27
CA TRP A 92 -3.73 -5.54 -13.45
C TRP A 92 -2.31 -5.24 -12.95
N ARG A 93 -1.56 -4.35 -13.63
CA ARG A 93 -0.24 -3.86 -13.20
C ARG A 93 -0.26 -3.11 -11.87
N LEU A 94 -1.40 -2.54 -11.48
CA LEU A 94 -1.57 -1.94 -10.16
C LEU A 94 -1.53 -3.00 -9.05
N PHE A 95 -1.92 -4.24 -9.37
CA PHE A 95 -1.93 -5.36 -8.42
C PHE A 95 -0.62 -6.17 -8.49
N THR A 96 -0.19 -6.59 -9.68
CA THR A 96 0.99 -7.46 -9.82
C THR A 96 2.28 -6.80 -9.35
N ALA A 97 2.41 -5.48 -9.51
CA ALA A 97 3.57 -4.72 -9.04
C ALA A 97 3.85 -4.90 -7.54
N MET A 98 2.82 -5.20 -6.74
CA MET A 98 2.94 -5.43 -5.29
C MET A 98 3.82 -6.63 -4.94
N PHE A 99 4.02 -7.59 -5.86
CA PHE A 99 4.73 -8.84 -5.59
C PHE A 99 6.12 -8.90 -6.22
N LEU A 100 6.48 -7.92 -7.04
CA LEU A 100 7.77 -7.85 -7.73
C LEU A 100 8.82 -7.16 -6.86
N HIS A 101 10.07 -7.63 -6.90
CA HIS A 101 11.16 -7.08 -6.10
C HIS A 101 12.42 -6.95 -6.93
N ILE A 102 13.17 -5.87 -6.71
CA ILE A 102 14.43 -5.58 -7.41
C ILE A 102 15.60 -6.04 -6.54
N GLY A 103 16.21 -7.16 -6.92
CA GLY A 103 17.33 -7.73 -6.18
C GLY A 103 16.97 -8.25 -4.78
N ILE A 104 17.94 -8.93 -4.18
CA ILE A 104 17.72 -9.70 -2.95
C ILE A 104 17.50 -8.81 -1.72
N MET A 105 18.18 -7.66 -1.62
CA MET A 105 18.04 -6.76 -0.47
C MET A 105 16.64 -6.14 -0.41
N HIS A 106 16.07 -5.76 -1.55
CA HIS A 106 14.71 -5.23 -1.62
C HIS A 106 13.69 -6.30 -1.19
N LEU A 107 13.85 -7.55 -1.64
CA LEU A 107 13.01 -8.67 -1.21
C LEU A 107 13.16 -8.92 0.29
N PHE A 108 14.39 -8.94 0.81
CA PHE A 108 14.68 -9.22 2.21
C PHE A 108 13.99 -8.22 3.15
N PHE A 109 14.19 -6.92 2.94
CA PHE A 109 13.60 -5.91 3.83
C PHE A 109 12.08 -5.87 3.76
N ASN A 110 11.48 -6.07 2.58
CA ASN A 110 10.03 -6.20 2.46
C ASN A 110 9.51 -7.46 3.14
N SER A 111 10.20 -8.59 2.98
CA SER A 111 9.81 -9.85 3.62
C SER A 111 9.91 -9.77 5.14
N TYR A 112 10.98 -9.16 5.65
CA TYR A 112 11.13 -8.92 7.08
C TYR A 112 10.03 -8.01 7.63
N ALA A 113 9.77 -6.88 6.97
CA ALA A 113 8.73 -5.95 7.40
C ALA A 113 7.32 -6.58 7.30
N LEU A 114 7.05 -7.34 6.22
CA LEU A 114 5.80 -8.09 6.07
C LEU A 114 5.64 -9.15 7.17
N TYR A 115 6.70 -9.88 7.52
CA TYR A 115 6.64 -10.84 8.61
C TYR A 115 6.30 -10.15 9.93
N VAL A 116 6.95 -9.03 10.26
CA VAL A 116 6.72 -8.30 11.52
C VAL A 116 5.33 -7.69 11.56
N TYR A 117 4.98 -6.83 10.60
CA TYR A 117 3.72 -6.10 10.62
C TYR A 117 2.53 -6.95 10.16
N GLY A 118 2.73 -7.81 9.18
CA GLY A 118 1.69 -8.72 8.67
C GLY A 118 1.21 -9.66 9.75
N SER A 119 2.12 -10.30 10.49
CA SER A 119 1.75 -11.21 11.58
C SER A 119 0.91 -10.54 12.65
N VAL A 120 1.25 -9.29 13.00
CA VAL A 120 0.52 -8.54 14.02
C VAL A 120 -0.86 -8.10 13.50
N VAL A 121 -0.94 -7.55 12.29
CA VAL A 121 -2.21 -7.11 11.70
C VAL A 121 -3.13 -8.29 11.44
N GLU A 122 -2.62 -9.43 10.95
CA GLU A 122 -3.43 -10.64 10.74
C GLU A 122 -4.05 -11.14 12.05
N LYS A 123 -3.32 -11.06 13.17
CA LYS A 123 -3.88 -11.39 14.48
C LYS A 123 -4.91 -10.37 14.95
N LEU A 124 -4.68 -9.08 14.74
CA LEU A 124 -5.59 -8.01 15.21
C LEU A 124 -6.89 -7.91 14.40
N PHE A 125 -6.87 -8.27 13.12
CA PHE A 125 -8.00 -8.11 12.21
C PHE A 125 -8.60 -9.45 11.76
N GLY A 126 -7.86 -10.55 11.86
CA GLY A 126 -8.21 -11.85 11.31
C GLY A 126 -7.89 -11.98 9.82
N ARG A 127 -7.80 -13.23 9.34
CA ARG A 127 -7.28 -13.58 8.00
C ARG A 127 -7.94 -12.83 6.84
N ILE A 128 -9.28 -12.85 6.77
CA ILE A 128 -10.03 -12.25 5.66
C ILE A 128 -9.85 -10.73 5.62
N ARG A 129 -9.91 -10.07 6.77
CA ARG A 129 -9.78 -8.62 6.85
C ARG A 129 -8.35 -8.16 6.61
N PHE A 130 -7.37 -8.97 7.01
CA PHE A 130 -5.97 -8.75 6.68
C PHE A 130 -5.73 -8.79 5.16
N VAL A 131 -6.28 -9.77 4.43
CA VAL A 131 -6.22 -9.80 2.97
C VAL A 131 -6.79 -8.52 2.37
N LEU A 132 -7.98 -8.10 2.81
CA LEU A 132 -8.61 -6.87 2.32
C LEU A 132 -7.74 -5.63 2.60
N ILE A 133 -7.20 -5.50 3.81
CA ILE A 133 -6.31 -4.37 4.18
C ILE A 133 -5.06 -4.39 3.31
N TYR A 134 -4.38 -5.53 3.20
CA TYR A 134 -3.14 -5.65 2.43
C TYR A 134 -3.36 -5.33 0.94
N THR A 135 -4.41 -5.90 0.35
CA THR A 135 -4.74 -5.69 -1.07
C THR A 135 -5.17 -4.26 -1.34
N ILE A 136 -6.08 -3.69 -0.53
CA ILE A 136 -6.54 -2.30 -0.74
C ILE A 136 -5.38 -1.32 -0.56
N ALA A 137 -4.54 -1.51 0.47
CA ALA A 137 -3.37 -0.68 0.68
C ALA A 137 -2.39 -0.74 -0.49
N GLY A 138 -2.08 -1.94 -0.99
CA GLY A 138 -1.20 -2.07 -2.15
C GLY A 138 -1.77 -1.38 -3.38
N LEU A 139 -3.05 -1.60 -3.67
CA LEU A 139 -3.76 -0.98 -4.79
C LEU A 139 -3.81 0.55 -4.69
N THR A 140 -4.09 1.11 -3.50
CA THR A 140 -4.08 2.58 -3.31
C THR A 140 -2.68 3.15 -3.38
N GLY A 141 -1.67 2.41 -2.92
CA GLY A 141 -0.26 2.76 -3.10
C GLY A 141 0.11 2.84 -4.58
N SER A 142 -0.14 1.76 -5.34
CA SER A 142 0.11 1.72 -6.77
C SER A 142 -0.71 2.74 -7.55
N LEU A 143 -1.95 3.04 -7.12
CA LEU A 143 -2.76 4.11 -7.70
C LEU A 143 -2.13 5.48 -7.43
N LEU A 144 -1.75 5.81 -6.19
CA LEU A 144 -1.17 7.12 -5.90
C LEU A 144 0.18 7.30 -6.61
N SER A 145 0.98 6.24 -6.69
CA SER A 145 2.16 6.18 -7.55
C SER A 145 1.82 6.41 -9.01
N PHE A 146 0.76 5.78 -9.55
CA PHE A 146 0.32 6.00 -10.92
C PHE A 146 -0.03 7.46 -11.17
N LEU A 147 -0.70 8.11 -10.23
CA LEU A 147 -1.12 9.49 -10.38
C LEU A 147 0.02 10.50 -10.24
N LEU A 148 1.00 10.24 -9.38
CA LEU A 148 1.97 11.24 -8.94
C LEU A 148 3.44 10.92 -9.28
N SER A 149 3.73 9.69 -9.70
CA SER A 149 5.06 9.27 -10.15
C SER A 149 5.02 8.76 -11.59
N ARG A 150 5.97 9.22 -12.41
CA ARG A 150 6.16 8.75 -13.79
C ARG A 150 6.99 7.46 -13.87
N ASN A 151 7.79 7.19 -12.83
CA ASN A 151 8.73 6.08 -12.83
C ASN A 151 7.99 4.73 -12.71
N PRO A 152 8.55 3.66 -13.29
CA PRO A 152 8.13 2.31 -12.97
C PRO A 152 8.25 2.05 -11.46
N ALA A 153 7.31 1.28 -10.91
CA ALA A 153 7.32 0.95 -9.49
C ALA A 153 6.99 -0.54 -9.26
N VAL A 154 7.63 -1.10 -8.24
CA VAL A 154 7.44 -2.46 -7.76
C VAL A 154 7.70 -2.56 -6.26
N GLY A 155 7.17 -3.61 -5.64
CA GLY A 155 7.46 -3.97 -4.26
C GLY A 155 6.22 -4.01 -3.38
N ALA A 156 6.28 -4.88 -2.37
CA ALA A 156 5.23 -5.02 -1.36
C ALA A 156 5.14 -3.81 -0.42
N SER A 157 6.11 -2.89 -0.47
CA SER A 157 6.29 -1.81 0.50
C SER A 157 5.08 -0.90 0.64
N GLY A 158 4.35 -0.60 -0.44
CA GLY A 158 3.09 0.15 -0.36
C GLY A 158 2.05 -0.56 0.51
N ALA A 159 1.84 -1.86 0.29
CA ALA A 159 0.92 -2.66 1.11
C ALA A 159 1.40 -2.75 2.58
N ILE A 160 2.71 -2.89 2.81
CA ILE A 160 3.32 -2.92 4.16
C ILE A 160 3.12 -1.58 4.88
N PHE A 161 3.30 -0.45 4.20
CA PHE A 161 2.94 0.86 4.76
C PHE A 161 1.46 0.94 5.11
N GLY A 162 0.59 0.31 4.33
CA GLY A 162 -0.82 0.20 4.71
C GLY A 162 -1.07 -0.70 5.92
N LEU A 163 -0.27 -1.75 6.14
CA LEU A 163 -0.31 -2.49 7.40
C LEU A 163 0.02 -1.55 8.57
N MET A 164 1.06 -0.72 8.45
CA MET A 164 1.34 0.32 9.45
C MET A 164 0.18 1.32 9.59
N GLY A 165 -0.47 1.71 8.49
CA GLY A 165 -1.66 2.56 8.50
C GLY A 165 -2.85 1.93 9.25
N SER A 166 -3.04 0.62 9.11
CA SER A 166 -4.06 -0.12 9.87
C SER A 166 -3.75 -0.13 11.38
N LEU A 167 -2.48 -0.11 11.77
CA LEU A 167 -2.06 0.01 13.17
C LEU A 167 -2.32 1.42 13.72
N LEU A 168 -2.29 2.47 12.88
CA LEU A 168 -2.75 3.80 13.27
C LEU A 168 -4.27 3.86 13.49
N TYR A 169 -5.05 3.07 12.74
CA TYR A 169 -6.47 2.85 13.06
C TYR A 169 -6.62 2.12 14.40
N PHE A 170 -5.82 1.06 14.65
CA PHE A 170 -5.81 0.35 15.92
C PHE A 170 -5.50 1.28 17.10
N ARG A 171 -4.53 2.21 16.95
CA ARG A 171 -4.26 3.26 17.95
C ARG A 171 -5.51 4.06 18.31
N ARG A 172 -6.32 4.46 17.32
CA ARG A 172 -7.56 5.22 17.55
C ARG A 172 -8.60 4.40 18.31
N ARG A 173 -8.57 3.08 18.20
CA ARG A 173 -9.54 2.17 18.84
C ARG A 173 -9.08 1.66 20.20
N LYS A 174 -7.77 1.49 20.41
CA LYS A 174 -7.17 0.85 21.60
C LYS A 174 -5.83 1.53 21.94
N LEU A 175 -5.89 2.79 22.37
CA LEU A 175 -4.71 3.64 22.58
C LEU A 175 -3.71 3.06 23.60
N ASP A 176 -4.20 2.51 24.70
CA ASP A 176 -3.34 1.98 25.77
C ASP A 176 -2.56 0.74 25.32
N LEU A 177 -3.23 -0.18 24.61
CA LEU A 177 -2.58 -1.35 24.02
C LEU A 177 -1.57 -0.95 22.95
N TYR A 178 -1.93 0.02 22.09
CA TYR A 178 -1.02 0.54 21.09
C TYR A 178 0.25 1.11 21.73
N ARG A 179 0.12 1.92 22.78
CA ARG A 179 1.26 2.53 23.49
C ARG A 179 2.20 1.46 24.07
N LYS A 180 1.65 0.38 24.62
CA LYS A 180 2.43 -0.74 25.19
C LYS A 180 3.17 -1.55 24.13
N VAL A 181 2.55 -1.80 22.98
CA VAL A 181 3.11 -2.70 21.95
C VAL A 181 4.02 -1.94 20.95
N PHE A 182 3.59 -0.77 20.49
CA PHE A 182 4.28 -0.04 19.42
C PHE A 182 4.93 1.26 19.89
N GLY A 183 4.31 1.93 20.86
CA GLY A 183 4.78 3.22 21.38
C GLY A 183 5.01 4.27 20.26
N PRO A 184 6.03 5.14 20.40
CA PRO A 184 6.42 6.06 19.33
C PRO A 184 7.16 5.37 18.17
N GLY A 185 7.62 4.12 18.36
CA GLY A 185 8.47 3.40 17.40
C GLY A 185 7.84 3.26 16.01
N LEU A 186 6.53 3.01 15.92
CA LEU A 186 5.86 2.92 14.62
C LEU A 186 5.95 4.24 13.83
N TYR A 187 5.79 5.39 14.49
CA TYR A 187 5.90 6.70 13.84
C TYR A 187 7.33 6.98 13.38
N ILE A 188 8.32 6.59 14.19
CA ILE A 188 9.73 6.72 13.85
C ILE A 188 10.04 5.87 12.61
N VAL A 189 9.58 4.62 12.56
CA VAL A 189 9.79 3.74 11.40
C VAL A 189 9.14 4.31 10.14
N ILE A 190 7.89 4.78 10.23
CA ILE A 190 7.20 5.43 9.10
C ILE A 190 8.01 6.66 8.64
N GLY A 191 8.39 7.53 9.58
CA GLY A 191 9.13 8.76 9.29
C GLY A 191 10.49 8.50 8.65
N ILE A 192 11.27 7.56 9.18
CA ILE A 192 12.59 7.18 8.64
C ILE A 192 12.44 6.61 7.23
N ASN A 193 11.49 5.71 6.99
CA ASN A 193 11.32 5.11 5.66
C ASN A 193 10.91 6.15 4.61
N LEU A 194 9.98 7.07 4.94
CA LEU A 194 9.60 8.15 4.03
C LEU A 194 10.74 9.13 3.79
N PHE A 195 11.46 9.51 4.85
CA PHE A 195 12.64 10.37 4.74
C PHE A 195 13.72 9.74 3.86
N PHE A 196 14.04 8.47 4.10
CA PHE A 196 14.98 7.72 3.27
C PHE A 196 14.51 7.64 1.82
N GLY A 197 13.22 7.43 1.57
CA GLY A 197 12.65 7.41 0.23
C GLY A 197 12.68 8.75 -0.51
N PHE A 198 12.81 9.89 0.19
CA PHE A 198 13.03 11.18 -0.45
C PHE A 198 14.49 11.38 -0.88
N ILE A 199 15.43 10.71 -0.21
CA ILE A 199 16.87 10.87 -0.45
C ILE A 199 17.41 9.81 -1.41
N GLN A 200 16.85 8.60 -1.37
CA GLN A 200 17.30 7.46 -2.17
C GLN A 200 16.51 7.36 -3.49
N PRO A 201 17.15 7.59 -4.65
CA PRO A 201 16.51 7.38 -5.94
C PRO A 201 16.02 5.94 -6.11
N GLY A 202 14.86 5.77 -6.75
CA GLY A 202 14.24 4.46 -6.99
C GLY A 202 13.25 4.01 -5.89
N ILE A 203 13.10 4.77 -4.81
CA ILE A 203 12.05 4.53 -3.81
C ILE A 203 10.79 5.33 -4.17
N ASP A 204 9.64 4.64 -4.14
CA ASP A 204 8.36 5.23 -4.48
C ASP A 204 7.60 5.70 -3.23
N ASN A 205 7.89 6.93 -2.80
CA ASN A 205 7.22 7.55 -1.66
C ASN A 205 5.73 7.78 -1.88
N TRP A 206 5.28 8.02 -3.11
CA TRP A 206 3.85 8.12 -3.40
C TRP A 206 3.15 6.78 -3.20
N GLY A 207 3.82 5.68 -3.57
CA GLY A 207 3.40 4.32 -3.22
C GLY A 207 3.26 4.11 -1.71
N HIS A 208 4.24 4.55 -0.91
CA HIS A 208 4.21 4.41 0.55
C HIS A 208 3.09 5.23 1.20
N ILE A 209 2.95 6.50 0.80
CA ILE A 209 1.92 7.40 1.33
C ILE A 209 0.52 6.88 0.95
N GLY A 210 0.33 6.47 -0.30
CA GLY A 210 -0.95 5.92 -0.78
C GLY A 210 -1.30 4.61 -0.08
N GLY A 211 -0.29 3.79 0.21
CA GLY A 211 -0.42 2.59 1.02
C GLY A 211 -0.86 2.89 2.46
N LEU A 212 -0.16 3.80 3.14
CA LEU A 212 -0.46 4.21 4.52
C LEU A 212 -1.90 4.71 4.67
N ILE A 213 -2.33 5.59 3.76
CA ILE A 213 -3.70 6.13 3.74
C ILE A 213 -4.72 5.02 3.44
N GLY A 214 -4.48 4.22 2.41
CA GLY A 214 -5.40 3.15 2.02
C GLY A 214 -5.55 2.07 3.07
N GLY A 215 -4.48 1.67 3.75
CA GLY A 215 -4.53 0.72 4.85
C GLY A 215 -5.28 1.26 6.07
N PHE A 216 -5.11 2.55 6.40
CA PHE A 216 -5.91 3.19 7.44
C PHE A 216 -7.40 3.21 7.07
N LEU A 217 -7.75 3.58 5.83
CA LEU A 217 -9.14 3.59 5.35
C LEU A 217 -9.74 2.18 5.30
N ALA A 218 -9.00 1.18 4.80
CA ALA A 218 -9.43 -0.20 4.74
C ALA A 218 -9.69 -0.75 6.15
N ALA A 219 -8.81 -0.45 7.11
CA ALA A 219 -9.01 -0.83 8.51
C ALA A 219 -10.27 -0.18 9.11
N ASN A 220 -10.56 1.08 8.77
CA ASN A 220 -11.81 1.74 9.14
C ASN A 220 -13.03 1.04 8.54
N ALA A 221 -12.94 0.57 7.30
CA ALA A 221 -14.03 -0.06 6.58
C ALA A 221 -14.33 -1.48 7.11
N VAL A 222 -13.30 -2.26 7.46
CA VAL A 222 -13.46 -3.66 7.89
C VAL A 222 -13.60 -3.83 9.41
N GLY A 223 -13.01 -2.95 10.22
CA GLY A 223 -13.00 -3.02 11.69
C GLY A 223 -12.14 -4.14 12.29
N LEU A 224 -11.96 -4.12 13.62
CA LEU A 224 -11.11 -5.08 14.35
C LEU A 224 -11.73 -6.48 14.44
N TYR A 225 -10.90 -7.50 14.65
CA TYR A 225 -11.35 -8.91 14.68
C TYR A 225 -12.62 -9.12 15.52
N ARG A 226 -13.57 -9.90 14.97
CA ARG A 226 -14.93 -10.17 15.49
C ARG A 226 -15.86 -8.96 15.65
N GLU A 227 -15.45 -7.75 15.26
CA GLU A 227 -16.36 -6.59 15.21
C GLU A 227 -17.37 -6.75 14.05
N ARG A 228 -18.62 -7.14 14.35
CA ARG A 228 -19.66 -7.41 13.34
C ARG A 228 -20.66 -6.28 13.14
N LYS A 229 -20.74 -5.31 14.06
CA LYS A 229 -21.76 -4.27 14.02
C LYS A 229 -21.60 -3.43 12.74
N PRO A 230 -22.63 -3.36 11.86
CA PRO A 230 -22.63 -2.43 10.76
C PRO A 230 -22.63 -1.00 11.31
N SER A 231 -22.00 -0.08 10.59
CA SER A 231 -21.92 1.33 10.97
C SER A 231 -21.84 2.17 9.73
N ILE A 232 -22.55 3.32 9.73
CA ILE A 232 -22.47 4.30 8.65
C ILE A 232 -21.03 4.75 8.39
N LYS A 233 -20.17 4.77 9.41
CA LYS A 233 -18.75 5.09 9.29
C LYS A 233 -17.99 4.05 8.44
N LYS A 234 -18.34 2.77 8.55
CA LYS A 234 -17.74 1.69 7.74
C LYS A 234 -18.21 1.78 6.28
N ALA A 235 -19.51 2.01 6.08
CA ALA A 235 -20.08 2.20 4.75
C ALA A 235 -19.47 3.43 4.04
N ALA A 236 -19.33 4.55 4.77
CA ALA A 236 -18.68 5.76 4.25
C ALA A 236 -17.21 5.51 3.90
N ALA A 237 -16.46 4.74 4.71
CA ALA A 237 -15.08 4.38 4.39
C ALA A 237 -14.98 3.54 3.11
N TRP A 238 -15.87 2.55 2.92
CA TRP A 238 -15.94 1.79 1.66
C TRP A 238 -16.27 2.68 0.47
N PHE A 239 -17.29 3.53 0.60
CA PHE A 239 -17.68 4.46 -0.45
C PHE A 239 -16.53 5.40 -0.83
N LEU A 240 -15.80 5.92 0.16
CA LEU A 240 -14.63 6.77 -0.06
C LEU A 240 -13.52 6.03 -0.82
N ILE A 241 -13.19 4.80 -0.41
CA ILE A 241 -12.17 3.97 -1.08
C ILE A 241 -12.54 3.77 -2.55
N ILE A 242 -13.78 3.34 -2.83
CA ILE A 242 -14.27 3.08 -4.18
C ILE A 242 -14.25 4.36 -5.01
N THR A 243 -14.75 5.47 -4.46
CA THR A 243 -14.79 6.76 -5.15
C THR A 243 -13.39 7.26 -5.48
N CYS A 244 -12.46 7.24 -4.52
CA CYS A 244 -11.08 7.62 -4.75
C CYS A 244 -10.40 6.73 -5.80
N PHE A 245 -10.69 5.42 -5.80
CA PHE A 245 -10.12 4.51 -6.78
C PHE A 245 -10.64 4.78 -8.19
N VAL A 246 -11.97 4.90 -8.36
CA VAL A 246 -12.60 5.17 -9.66
C VAL A 246 -12.16 6.53 -10.21
N LEU A 247 -12.23 7.59 -9.40
CA LEU A 247 -11.81 8.92 -9.81
C LEU A 247 -10.30 8.98 -10.09
N GLY A 248 -9.49 8.25 -9.32
CA GLY A 248 -8.06 8.14 -9.53
C GLY A 248 -7.73 7.48 -10.87
N ILE A 249 -8.36 6.35 -11.20
CA ILE A 249 -8.19 5.72 -12.51
C ILE A 249 -8.60 6.67 -13.62
N TRP A 250 -9.78 7.29 -13.52
CA TRP A 250 -10.27 8.25 -14.51
C TRP A 250 -9.33 9.44 -14.70
N TYR A 251 -8.81 10.02 -13.61
CA TYR A 251 -7.87 11.14 -13.67
C TYR A 251 -6.54 10.71 -14.28
N GLY A 252 -5.99 9.56 -13.87
CA GLY A 252 -4.74 9.05 -14.41
C GLY A 252 -4.83 8.73 -15.91
N GLN A 253 -5.96 8.19 -16.36
CA GLN A 253 -6.23 8.00 -17.80
C GLN A 253 -6.13 9.33 -18.54
N ARG A 254 -6.80 10.39 -18.08
CA ARG A 254 -6.74 11.72 -18.69
C ARG A 254 -5.36 12.36 -18.63
N LYS A 255 -4.63 12.14 -17.54
CA LYS A 255 -3.29 12.70 -17.34
C LYS A 255 -2.26 12.11 -18.31
N TYR A 256 -2.35 10.82 -18.60
CA TYR A 256 -1.34 10.10 -19.39
C TYR A 256 -1.80 9.70 -20.81
N ALA A 257 -3.09 9.83 -21.14
CA ALA A 257 -3.60 9.58 -22.49
C ALA A 257 -3.09 10.57 -23.57
N PRO A 258 -2.91 11.89 -23.31
CA PRO A 258 -2.36 12.81 -24.31
C PRO A 258 -0.90 12.50 -24.67
N ALA A 259 -0.12 11.94 -23.73
CA ALA A 259 1.23 11.45 -23.98
C ALA A 259 1.28 10.16 -24.84
N MET A 260 0.12 9.66 -25.29
CA MET A 260 -0.01 8.58 -26.26
C MET A 260 -0.38 9.06 -27.66
N LEU A 261 -0.54 10.36 -27.92
CA LEU A 261 -0.61 10.88 -29.28
C LEU A 261 0.78 10.73 -29.93
N ILE A 262 1.03 9.51 -30.39
CA ILE A 262 1.98 9.17 -31.41
C ILE A 262 1.40 9.78 -32.68
N GLU A 263 1.93 10.92 -33.08
CA GLU A 263 1.85 11.31 -34.48
C GLU A 263 2.72 10.27 -35.23
N THR A 264 2.08 9.36 -35.98
CA THR A 264 2.78 8.63 -37.03
C THR A 264 3.03 9.62 -38.16
N GLY A 265 4.07 10.43 -38.01
CA GLY A 265 4.53 11.36 -39.02
C GLY A 265 5.73 10.82 -39.79
N ASN A 266 5.90 11.30 -41.01
CA ASN A 266 7.19 11.25 -41.68
C ASN A 266 8.03 12.40 -41.15
N TYR A 267 9.15 12.12 -40.48
CA TYR A 267 10.01 13.14 -39.90
C TYR A 267 11.31 13.26 -40.67
N MET A 268 11.76 14.51 -40.84
CA MET A 268 13.09 14.85 -41.36
C MET A 268 13.93 15.36 -40.20
N LEU A 269 14.97 14.61 -39.82
CA LEU A 269 15.92 15.03 -38.79
C LEU A 269 17.07 15.78 -39.44
N LYS A 270 17.41 16.97 -38.95
CA LYS A 270 18.57 17.74 -39.42
C LYS A 270 19.77 17.39 -38.54
N ASN A 271 20.85 16.89 -39.14
CA ASN A 271 22.14 16.71 -38.49
C ASN A 271 23.20 17.58 -39.19
N GLU A 272 24.45 17.53 -38.72
CA GLU A 272 25.56 18.31 -39.28
C GLU A 272 25.89 17.96 -40.76
N SER A 273 25.40 16.81 -41.26
CA SER A 273 25.64 16.31 -42.60
C SER A 273 24.42 16.42 -43.55
N GLY A 274 23.27 16.91 -43.09
CA GLY A 274 22.08 17.13 -43.93
C GLY A 274 20.75 16.77 -43.25
N PHE A 275 19.71 16.53 -44.05
CA PHE A 275 18.41 16.08 -43.57
C PHE A 275 18.24 14.57 -43.84
N GLU A 276 17.85 13.80 -42.82
CA GLU A 276 17.61 12.37 -42.90
C GLU A 276 16.11 12.06 -42.74
N TYR A 277 15.55 11.31 -43.69
CA TYR A 277 14.15 10.90 -43.68
C TYR A 277 14.00 9.63 -42.86
N ARG A 278 13.15 9.65 -41.84
CA ARG A 278 12.93 8.48 -41.00
C ARG A 278 11.45 8.30 -40.65
N LYS A 279 10.98 7.06 -40.82
CA LYS A 279 9.67 6.62 -40.32
C LYS A 279 9.88 6.10 -38.90
N GLU A 280 9.83 6.99 -37.91
CA GLU A 280 9.95 6.62 -36.50
C GLU A 280 8.59 6.66 -35.80
N MET A 281 8.32 5.66 -34.96
CA MET A 281 7.31 5.81 -33.90
C MET A 281 7.96 6.58 -32.75
N ARG A 282 7.59 7.85 -32.56
CA ARG A 282 7.95 8.57 -31.34
C ARG A 282 6.79 8.52 -30.36
N TYR A 283 7.06 7.96 -29.18
CA TYR A 283 6.26 8.25 -28.00
C TYR A 283 6.59 9.69 -27.58
N LEU A 284 5.70 10.64 -27.88
CA LEU A 284 5.76 11.94 -27.23
C LEU A 284 5.37 11.73 -25.77
N VAL A 285 6.36 11.50 -24.90
CA VAL A 285 6.16 11.64 -23.46
C VAL A 285 5.93 13.12 -23.18
N GLY A 286 4.70 13.57 -23.39
CA GLY A 286 4.27 14.95 -23.17
C GLY A 286 4.39 15.30 -21.69
N GLY A 287 5.55 15.85 -21.33
CA GLY A 287 5.71 16.71 -20.17
C GLY A 287 6.21 18.05 -20.69
N ALA A 288 5.58 19.13 -20.24
CA ALA A 288 6.06 20.50 -20.43
C ALA A 288 7.60 20.55 -20.28
N GLY A 289 8.28 20.79 -21.40
CA GLY A 289 9.72 20.69 -21.55
C GLY A 289 10.06 20.85 -23.03
N GLU A 290 10.72 21.96 -23.33
CA GLU A 290 11.01 22.56 -24.63
C GLU A 290 11.61 21.57 -25.65
N TYR A 291 10.83 21.20 -26.66
CA TYR A 291 11.36 20.74 -27.94
C TYR A 291 10.51 21.37 -29.05
N GLU A 292 11.14 22.14 -29.94
CA GLU A 292 10.46 22.66 -31.13
C GLU A 292 10.15 21.51 -32.10
N VAL A 293 8.87 21.35 -32.43
CA VAL A 293 8.38 20.32 -33.36
C VAL A 293 8.05 20.98 -34.70
N TRP A 294 8.63 20.45 -35.77
CA TRP A 294 8.44 20.93 -37.15
C TRP A 294 7.67 19.88 -37.96
N THR A 295 6.64 20.30 -38.72
CA THR A 295 5.90 19.43 -39.65
C THR A 295 5.80 20.05 -41.04
N GLY A 296 5.82 19.23 -42.10
CA GLY A 296 5.72 19.69 -43.49
C GLY A 296 6.12 18.64 -44.54
N SER A 297 5.64 18.81 -45.77
CA SER A 297 6.19 18.10 -46.95
C SER A 297 7.33 18.89 -47.57
N ALA A 298 8.22 18.24 -48.34
CA ALA A 298 9.41 18.87 -48.92
C ALA A 298 9.03 20.16 -49.68
N GLY A 299 9.37 21.31 -49.10
CA GLY A 299 9.14 22.64 -49.66
C GLY A 299 8.20 23.56 -48.87
N GLN A 300 7.48 23.08 -47.86
CA GLN A 300 6.65 23.93 -46.98
C GLN A 300 6.80 23.49 -45.52
N MET A 301 7.69 24.16 -44.79
CA MET A 301 7.86 23.99 -43.34
C MET A 301 7.07 25.05 -42.59
N ARG A 302 6.31 24.66 -41.56
CA ARG A 302 5.75 25.57 -40.55
C ARG A 302 6.05 25.04 -39.16
N GLN A 303 6.44 25.94 -38.27
CA GLN A 303 6.52 25.69 -36.84
C GLN A 303 5.09 25.52 -36.31
N LEU A 304 4.84 24.45 -35.54
CA LEU A 304 3.56 24.30 -34.86
C LEU A 304 3.53 25.28 -33.66
N PRO A 305 2.43 26.02 -33.47
CA PRO A 305 2.29 26.87 -32.29
C PRO A 305 2.21 26.03 -31.01
N GLU A 306 2.73 26.61 -29.91
CA GLU A 306 2.83 26.02 -28.56
C GLU A 306 1.53 25.45 -27.99
#